data_AF-K1SQD8-F1
#
_entry.id   AF-K1SQD8-F1
#
_cell.length_a   1.000
_cell.length_b   1.000
_cell.length_c   1.000
_cell.angle_alpha   90.00
_cell.angle_beta   90.00
_cell.angle_gamma   90.00
#
_symmetry.space_group_name_H-M   'P 1'
#
loop_
_entity.id
_entity.type
_entity.pdbx_description
1 polymer ?
#
loop_
_entity_poly.entity_id
_entity_poly.type
_entity_poly.pdbx_seq_one_letter_code
_entity_poly.pdbx_strand_id
1 'polypeptide(L)'
;MKKMLLALALCGCISGTFAQEKTTSATSAQQPGEGMNSPSTGDYFNGLTRPLTFDRMIPPYALEVTFNKTTHVIFPAAIRYVDLGSADLLAAKADGTDNVLRVKAALRDFSRESNLSVITEDGAYYTFNVKYADEP
;
A
#
# COMPACT_ATOMS: atom_id res chain seq x y z
N MET A 1 -18.97 67.50 5.36
CA MET A 1 -17.88 67.47 4.36
C MET A 1 -18.12 66.28 3.42
N LYS A 2 -18.18 66.55 2.10
CA LYS A 2 -18.04 65.69 0.90
C LYS A 2 -18.37 64.19 1.08
N LYS A 3 -19.57 63.68 0.74
CA LYS A 3 -20.06 63.25 -0.60
C LYS A 3 -19.03 62.47 -1.42
N MET A 4 -19.31 61.20 -1.72
CA MET A 4 -19.33 60.64 -3.08
C MET A 4 -19.99 59.25 -3.10
N LEU A 5 -21.14 59.17 -3.79
CA LEU A 5 -21.73 57.95 -4.34
C LEU A 5 -20.94 57.53 -5.59
N LEU A 6 -20.94 56.23 -5.92
CA LEU A 6 -20.82 55.79 -7.30
C LEU A 6 -21.67 54.53 -7.54
N ALA A 7 -22.54 54.62 -8.55
CA ALA A 7 -23.46 53.59 -9.00
C ALA A 7 -23.26 53.34 -10.50
N LEU A 8 -23.62 52.11 -10.90
CA LEU A 8 -24.21 51.70 -12.19
C LEU A 8 -23.30 51.42 -13.41
N ALA A 9 -23.37 50.18 -13.91
CA ALA A 9 -23.71 49.89 -15.31
C ALA A 9 -24.17 48.43 -15.48
N LEU A 10 -25.41 48.25 -15.94
CA LEU A 10 -26.05 47.00 -16.32
C LEU A 10 -26.25 47.03 -17.85
N CYS A 11 -25.86 45.97 -18.56
CA CYS A 11 -26.19 45.69 -19.96
C CYS A 11 -25.96 44.18 -20.17
N GLY A 12 -26.86 43.30 -20.63
CA GLY A 12 -28.17 43.43 -21.26
C GLY A 12 -28.24 42.52 -22.49
N CYS A 13 -28.61 41.22 -22.29
CA CYS A 13 -29.14 40.21 -23.25
C CYS A 13 -28.29 39.91 -24.53
N ILE A 14 -28.28 38.75 -25.19
CA ILE A 14 -29.38 37.99 -25.80
C ILE A 14 -28.88 36.56 -26.17
N SER A 15 -29.83 35.64 -26.26
CA SER A 15 -29.77 34.21 -26.54
C SER A 15 -29.09 33.78 -27.86
N GLY A 16 -28.52 32.57 -27.87
CA GLY A 16 -28.15 31.84 -29.08
C GLY A 16 -28.12 30.33 -28.82
N THR A 17 -29.15 29.62 -29.27
CA THR A 17 -29.27 28.16 -29.31
C THR A 17 -29.12 27.70 -30.76
N PHE A 18 -28.14 26.85 -31.05
CA PHE A 18 -28.04 25.97 -32.23
C PHE A 18 -27.03 24.86 -31.85
N ALA A 19 -27.02 23.63 -32.35
CA ALA A 19 -27.97 22.67 -32.91
C ALA A 19 -27.09 21.42 -33.19
N GLN A 20 -27.65 20.25 -32.97
CA GLN A 20 -27.00 18.93 -33.03
C GLN A 20 -26.56 18.53 -34.45
N GLU A 21 -25.42 17.83 -34.61
CA GLU A 21 -25.34 16.74 -35.58
C GLU A 21 -24.37 15.62 -35.15
N LYS A 22 -24.76 14.40 -35.52
CA LYS A 22 -24.33 13.07 -35.11
C LYS A 22 -23.72 12.36 -36.33
N THR A 23 -22.91 11.32 -36.09
CA THR A 23 -22.61 10.18 -37.01
C THR A 23 -21.44 10.39 -37.97
N THR A 24 -20.56 9.46 -38.37
CA THR A 24 -19.98 8.17 -37.91
C THR A 24 -19.03 7.76 -39.05
N SER A 25 -17.81 7.25 -38.77
CA SER A 25 -17.10 6.16 -39.47
C SER A 25 -15.61 6.21 -39.07
N ALA A 26 -15.11 5.33 -38.20
CA ALA A 26 -14.72 3.93 -38.43
C ALA A 26 -13.42 3.77 -39.26
N THR A 27 -12.34 3.28 -38.64
CA THR A 27 -11.62 2.07 -39.08
C THR A 27 -10.83 1.49 -37.90
N SER A 28 -10.98 0.18 -37.78
CA SER A 28 -10.66 -0.77 -36.72
C SER A 28 -9.33 -1.50 -36.93
N ALA A 29 -8.71 -1.99 -35.85
CA ALA A 29 -8.11 -3.33 -35.80
C ALA A 29 -8.01 -3.84 -34.33
N GLN A 30 -8.34 -5.12 -34.15
CA GLN A 30 -8.84 -5.80 -32.95
C GLN A 30 -7.83 -6.15 -31.83
N GLN A 31 -8.36 -6.29 -30.61
CA GLN A 31 -7.82 -7.08 -29.47
C GLN A 31 -7.72 -8.57 -29.78
N PRO A 32 -6.92 -9.33 -29.01
CA PRO A 32 -7.56 -10.35 -28.17
C PRO A 32 -6.93 -10.52 -26.78
N GLY A 33 -7.76 -10.79 -25.77
CA GLY A 33 -7.32 -11.36 -24.50
C GLY A 33 -8.03 -10.76 -23.29
N GLU A 34 -9.24 -11.22 -23.02
CA GLU A 34 -9.89 -11.04 -21.72
C GLU A 34 -9.05 -11.71 -20.63
N GLY A 35 -8.53 -10.87 -19.75
CA GLY A 35 -7.98 -11.23 -18.47
C GLY A 35 -8.03 -9.97 -17.64
N MET A 36 -9.07 -9.82 -16.82
CA MET A 36 -9.19 -8.74 -15.85
C MET A 36 -8.10 -8.89 -14.79
N ASN A 37 -6.86 -8.59 -15.16
CA ASN A 37 -5.78 -8.35 -14.22
C ASN A 37 -5.81 -6.84 -13.97
N SER A 38 -6.79 -6.38 -13.21
CA SER A 38 -6.80 -5.00 -12.71
C SER A 38 -5.46 -4.77 -12.00
N PRO A 39 -4.51 -4.01 -12.56
CA PRO A 39 -3.33 -3.62 -11.82
C PRO A 39 -3.86 -2.74 -10.70
N SER A 40 -3.54 -3.10 -9.46
CA SER A 40 -3.84 -2.26 -8.30
C SER A 40 -3.25 -0.87 -8.56
N THR A 41 -4.14 0.05 -8.95
CA THR A 41 -4.04 1.51 -8.81
C THR A 41 -2.78 2.16 -9.38
N GLY A 42 -2.91 2.74 -10.58
CA GLY A 42 -2.07 3.83 -11.07
C GLY A 42 -0.70 3.39 -11.60
N ASP A 43 -0.45 3.69 -12.87
CA ASP A 43 0.90 3.60 -13.43
C ASP A 43 1.77 4.75 -12.89
N TYR A 44 2.19 4.64 -11.63
CA TYR A 44 3.09 5.59 -10.96
C TYR A 44 4.46 5.69 -11.64
N PHE A 45 4.76 4.77 -12.56
CA PHE A 45 6.05 4.65 -13.24
C PHE A 45 5.97 4.98 -14.74
N ASN A 46 4.86 5.55 -15.21
CA ASN A 46 4.68 6.01 -16.59
C ASN A 46 5.08 4.96 -17.65
N GLY A 47 4.81 3.68 -17.39
CA GLY A 47 5.05 2.56 -18.30
C GLY A 47 6.48 2.05 -18.30
N LEU A 48 7.35 2.59 -17.43
CA LEU A 48 8.74 2.17 -17.30
C LEU A 48 8.91 0.85 -16.53
N THR A 49 7.85 0.34 -15.89
CA THR A 49 7.88 -0.88 -15.08
C THR A 49 6.82 -1.88 -15.52
N ARG A 50 7.12 -3.17 -15.35
CA ARG A 50 6.10 -4.22 -15.48
C ARG A 50 5.21 -4.22 -14.23
N PRO A 51 3.87 -4.28 -14.38
CA PRO A 51 2.98 -4.32 -13.22
C PRO A 51 3.17 -5.62 -12.43
N LEU A 52 3.17 -5.51 -11.09
CA LEU A 52 3.14 -6.67 -10.22
C LEU A 52 1.72 -7.22 -10.14
N THR A 53 1.56 -8.49 -10.50
CA THR A 53 0.28 -9.19 -10.51
C THR A 53 0.03 -9.92 -9.18
N PHE A 54 -1.24 -10.15 -8.83
CA PHE A 54 -1.63 -10.72 -7.54
C PHE A 54 -1.09 -12.14 -7.28
N ASP A 55 -0.85 -12.94 -8.32
CA ASP A 55 -0.22 -14.26 -8.23
C ASP A 55 1.23 -14.22 -7.72
N ARG A 56 1.89 -13.07 -7.83
CA ARG A 56 3.25 -12.83 -7.31
C ARG A 56 3.25 -12.10 -5.97
N MET A 57 2.09 -11.66 -5.50
CA MET A 57 1.96 -10.95 -4.23
C MET A 57 1.75 -11.95 -3.11
N ILE A 58 2.55 -11.85 -2.05
CA ILE A 58 2.37 -12.61 -0.83
C ILE A 58 1.65 -11.70 0.18
N PRO A 59 0.39 -12.00 0.57
CA PRO A 59 -0.32 -11.19 1.55
C PRO A 59 0.39 -11.23 2.91
N PRO A 60 0.52 -10.08 3.60
CA PRO A 60 1.13 -10.04 4.91
C PRO A 60 0.22 -10.61 5.99
N TYR A 61 0.82 -11.28 6.96
CA TYR A 61 0.18 -11.62 8.23
C TYR A 61 0.11 -10.38 9.14
N ALA A 62 -0.95 -10.23 9.93
CA ALA A 62 -0.96 -9.24 11.00
C ALA A 62 -0.16 -9.76 12.19
N LEU A 63 0.75 -8.94 12.72
CA LEU A 63 1.54 -9.27 13.91
C LEU A 63 1.45 -8.11 14.90
N GLU A 64 1.00 -8.43 16.11
CA GLU A 64 0.98 -7.47 17.21
C GLU A 64 2.20 -7.68 18.11
N VAL A 65 2.82 -6.57 18.50
CA VAL A 65 4.00 -6.55 19.38
C VAL A 65 3.82 -5.49 20.45
N THR A 66 4.55 -5.63 21.55
CA THR A 66 4.56 -4.65 22.62
C THR A 66 5.95 -4.49 23.20
N PHE A 67 6.16 -3.46 24.01
CA PHE A 67 7.44 -3.22 24.68
C PHE A 67 7.63 -4.11 25.91
N ASN A 68 6.55 -4.58 26.55
CA ASN A 68 6.65 -5.33 27.80
C ASN A 68 6.75 -6.85 27.60
N LYS A 69 6.21 -7.38 26.51
CA LYS A 69 6.14 -8.81 26.18
C LYS A 69 6.91 -9.10 24.90
N THR A 70 7.21 -10.37 24.66
CA THR A 70 7.89 -10.84 23.46
C THR A 70 6.98 -11.82 22.73
N THR A 71 6.58 -11.49 21.52
CA THR A 71 5.79 -12.38 20.66
C THR A 71 6.72 -13.38 19.99
N HIS A 72 6.39 -14.67 20.02
CA HIS A 72 7.20 -15.72 19.38
C HIS A 72 6.48 -16.23 18.15
N VAL A 73 7.19 -16.27 17.03
CA VAL A 73 6.69 -16.80 15.76
C VAL A 73 7.49 -18.08 15.44
N ILE A 74 6.77 -19.17 15.23
CA ILE A 74 7.36 -20.49 14.91
C ILE A 74 7.19 -20.72 13.41
N PHE A 75 8.30 -21.02 12.74
CA PHE A 75 8.32 -21.35 11.32
C PHE A 75 8.44 -22.87 11.11
N PRO A 76 7.93 -23.42 10.00
CA PRO A 76 8.08 -24.85 9.69
C PRO A 76 9.53 -25.31 9.45
N ALA A 77 10.40 -24.39 9.06
CA ALA A 77 11.81 -24.65 8.75
C ALA A 77 12.72 -23.59 9.39
N ALA A 78 14.02 -23.89 9.43
CA ALA A 78 15.05 -23.01 9.99
C ALA A 78 15.03 -21.62 9.33
N ILE A 79 15.21 -20.57 10.13
CA ILE A 79 15.25 -19.19 9.67
C ILE A 79 16.62 -18.88 9.06
N ARG A 80 16.63 -18.51 7.78
CA ARG A 80 17.82 -18.10 7.03
C ARG A 80 18.07 -16.60 7.12
N TYR A 81 17.00 -15.81 6.97
CA TYR A 81 17.09 -14.36 6.86
C TYR A 81 15.89 -13.69 7.51
N VAL A 82 16.16 -12.53 8.14
CA VAL A 82 15.16 -11.70 8.80
C VAL A 82 15.43 -10.25 8.42
N ASP A 83 14.38 -9.54 8.02
CA ASP A 83 14.42 -8.11 7.72
C ASP A 83 13.39 -7.36 8.57
N LEU A 84 13.83 -6.27 9.19
CA LEU A 84 12.98 -5.40 10.00
C LEU A 84 12.82 -4.06 9.30
N GLY A 85 11.59 -3.68 9.00
CA GLY A 85 11.28 -2.45 8.28
C GLY A 85 11.55 -1.16 9.05
N SER A 86 11.74 -1.25 10.37
CA SER A 86 12.06 -0.12 11.22
C SER A 86 13.00 -0.55 12.34
N ALA A 87 13.84 0.40 12.78
CA ALA A 87 14.61 0.27 14.00
C ALA A 87 13.74 0.24 15.27
N ASP A 88 12.44 0.52 15.15
CA ASP A 88 11.45 0.42 16.23
C ASP A 88 11.08 -1.03 16.57
N LEU A 89 11.55 -2.01 15.79
CA LEU A 89 11.38 -3.43 16.03
C LEU A 89 12.70 -4.06 16.47
N LEU A 90 12.60 -5.00 17.41
CA LEU A 90 13.67 -5.90 17.80
C LEU A 90 13.26 -7.31 17.42
N ALA A 91 14.17 -8.04 16.77
CA ALA A 91 13.97 -9.45 16.53
C ALA A 91 15.26 -10.24 16.75
N ALA A 92 15.12 -11.44 17.28
CA ALA A 92 16.23 -12.37 17.47
C ALA A 92 15.71 -13.80 17.39
N LYS A 93 16.49 -14.70 16.78
CA LYS A 93 16.21 -16.14 16.85
C LYS A 93 16.22 -16.57 18.32
N ALA A 94 15.33 -17.50 18.68
CA ALA A 94 15.32 -18.07 20.01
C ALA A 94 16.55 -18.97 20.21
N ASP A 95 17.03 -19.05 21.45
CA ASP A 95 18.23 -19.81 21.77
C ASP A 95 17.91 -21.31 21.75
N GLY A 96 18.80 -22.12 21.15
CA GLY A 96 18.64 -23.58 21.06
C GLY A 96 17.68 -24.09 19.97
N THR A 97 17.13 -23.20 19.14
CA THR A 97 16.29 -23.54 17.98
C THR A 97 16.59 -22.58 16.82
N ASP A 98 16.44 -23.04 15.59
CA ASP A 98 16.68 -22.24 14.39
C ASP A 98 15.39 -21.75 13.72
N ASN A 99 14.22 -22.28 14.09
CA ASN A 99 12.94 -22.01 13.44
C ASN A 99 11.99 -21.13 14.27
N VAL A 100 12.46 -20.55 15.38
CA VAL A 100 11.65 -19.65 16.23
C VAL A 100 12.25 -18.25 16.26
N LEU A 101 11.42 -17.25 15.93
CA LEU A 101 11.77 -15.83 16.00
C LEU A 101 11.06 -15.16 17.17
N ARG A 102 11.83 -14.47 18.01
CA ARG A 102 11.33 -13.57 19.05
C ARG A 102 11.21 -12.17 18.45
N VAL A 103 10.04 -11.55 18.56
CA VAL A 103 9.77 -10.20 18.05
C VAL A 103 9.24 -9.33 19.19
N LYS A 104 9.72 -8.10 19.26
CA LYS A 104 9.40 -7.15 20.33
C LYS A 104 9.49 -5.71 19.83
N ALA A 105 8.71 -4.81 20.41
CA ALA A 105 8.87 -3.37 20.15
C ALA A 105 10.12 -2.84 20.88
N ALA A 106 10.93 -2.03 20.19
CA ALA A 106 12.09 -1.34 20.76
C ALA A 106 11.67 -0.14 21.63
N LEU A 107 10.52 0.46 21.30
CA LEU A 107 9.95 1.64 21.96
C LEU A 107 8.52 1.34 22.42
N ARG A 108 8.07 2.06 23.45
CA ARG A 108 6.65 2.07 23.85
C ARG A 108 5.84 2.86 22.82
N ASP A 109 4.65 2.36 22.53
CA ASP A 109 3.58 3.06 21.82
C ASP A 109 4.01 3.68 20.47
N PHE A 110 4.85 2.96 19.70
CA PHE A 110 5.19 3.45 18.36
C PHE A 110 3.92 3.39 17.48
N SER A 111 3.52 4.55 16.94
CA SER A 111 2.20 4.73 16.32
C SER A 111 2.13 4.32 14.85
N ARG A 112 3.28 4.13 14.20
CA ARG A 112 3.34 3.78 12.77
C ARG A 112 3.41 2.27 12.60
N GLU A 113 2.61 1.73 11.71
CA GLU A 113 2.80 0.35 11.24
C GLU A 113 4.20 0.19 10.64
N SER A 114 4.83 -0.95 10.91
CA SER A 114 6.08 -1.37 10.27
C SER A 114 5.88 -2.74 9.61
N ASN A 115 6.93 -3.29 9.01
CA ASN A 115 6.90 -4.63 8.45
C ASN A 115 8.07 -5.49 8.96
N LEU A 116 7.87 -6.79 8.89
CA LEU A 116 8.86 -7.82 9.19
C LEU A 116 8.82 -8.84 8.07
N SER A 117 9.97 -9.26 7.57
CA SER A 117 10.05 -10.33 6.57
C SER A 117 10.99 -11.43 7.04
N VAL A 118 10.62 -12.69 6.75
CA VAL A 118 11.42 -13.87 7.10
C VAL A 118 11.54 -14.79 5.89
N ILE A 119 12.75 -15.24 5.60
CA ILE A 119 13.01 -16.33 4.64
C ILE A 119 13.54 -17.52 5.41
N THR A 120 12.96 -18.68 5.15
CA THR A 120 13.38 -19.96 5.74
C THR A 120 14.29 -20.76 4.80
N GLU A 121 14.96 -21.78 5.34
CA GLU A 121 15.93 -22.60 4.61
C GLU A 121 15.29 -23.39 3.44
N ASP A 122 14.02 -23.75 3.54
CA ASP A 122 13.25 -24.38 2.47
C ASP A 122 12.84 -23.38 1.35
N GLY A 123 13.16 -22.09 1.51
CA GLY A 123 12.88 -21.04 0.53
C GLY A 123 11.51 -20.39 0.68
N ALA A 124 10.73 -20.72 1.72
CA ALA A 124 9.47 -20.03 1.97
C ALA A 124 9.73 -18.58 2.45
N TYR A 125 8.87 -17.67 2.00
CA TYR A 125 8.90 -16.26 2.36
C TYR A 125 7.64 -15.91 3.16
N TYR A 126 7.85 -15.24 4.28
CA TYR A 126 6.80 -14.76 5.17
C TYR A 126 6.96 -13.25 5.32
N THR A 127 5.85 -12.53 5.26
CA THR A 127 5.82 -11.09 5.49
C THR A 127 4.72 -10.75 6.48
N PHE A 128 4.98 -9.78 7.34
CA PHE A 128 4.11 -9.39 8.43
C PHE A 128 3.94 -7.87 8.42
N ASN A 129 2.71 -7.40 8.58
CA ASN A 129 2.41 -6.03 8.96
C ASN A 129 2.38 -5.98 10.49
N VAL A 130 3.29 -5.20 11.06
CA VAL A 130 3.55 -5.17 12.49
C VAL A 130 2.95 -3.92 13.11
N LYS A 131 2.12 -4.10 14.14
CA LYS A 131 1.52 -3.02 14.91
C LYS A 131 1.84 -3.15 16.39
N TYR A 132 1.94 -2.00 17.06
CA TYR A 132 2.01 -1.97 18.50
C TYR A 132 0.62 -2.23 19.11
N ALA A 133 0.56 -3.11 20.10
CA ALA A 133 -0.61 -3.33 20.95
C ALA A 133 -0.18 -3.39 22.42
N ASP A 134 -1.01 -2.93 23.35
CA ASP A 134 -0.71 -3.04 24.79
C ASP A 134 -0.69 -4.50 25.25
N GLU A 135 -1.58 -5.31 24.67
CA GLU A 135 -1.73 -6.74 24.94
C GLU A 135 -1.77 -7.55 23.63
N PRO A 136 -0.60 -7.90 23.09
CA PRO A 136 -0.46 -8.76 21.92
C PRO A 136 -0.63 -10.25 22.26
#